data_AF-A0A368FWK2-F1
#
_entry.id   AF-A0A368FWK2-F1
#
_cell.length_a   1.000
_cell.length_b   1.000
_cell.length_c   1.000
_cell.angle_alpha   90.00
_cell.angle_beta   90.00
_cell.angle_gamma   90.00
#
_symmetry.space_group_name_H-M   'P 1'
#
loop_
_entity.id
_entity.type
_entity.pdbx_description
1 polymer ?
#
loop_
_entity_poly.entity_id
_entity_poly.type
_entity_poly.pdbx_seq_one_letter_code
_entity_poly.pdbx_strand_id
1 'polypeptide(L)'
;VDSDGRYERVGGSSLGGGCFFGLGNLLTSEVEFILNEFVTFSDLDEMMRMAEDGDHRQFDILVSDIYGGKFANLGLSGDLIAGSFGKCARKSLADELKNCPDFKKNVMRSLLLMISNSIGQFAFLYAQREKTNRIYFDGFLIRNHAIIMRTISFAIEFWSEGTQQAHFLRHEGYTSAIGAYLSGASLVDPTDAEFGAGYEAERLSWHEYYSGCSDLGRFVPTAPLSMGFTAGVLELECAEIILRPFPLLAENIQVYKPDVTDLNVDSEAREFWLKTFEKSVDSVIKKAVESQANCSSAEQRVQVFREKFLKQLMIIRDKPFAYGISNVRNLLDLREQLLNEQDFDDSYLNQKTVENTIALKQLPLVLKSIDETASDSERLFRVSKGLLAGNVFDWGAQKVVEMMESSEGLSFDVAVSSIPERPWLVDSYDDFKSSLESKSYNCAAIFVDNSGADFVLGVIPFARELIRRGSKVIIVSNLSPALNDLTYNEMIAMVPLIREADNFLRDAIDNEKLMFEHSGQGSPCLDLRKVHSVLNRRVLEEQVDFVVIEGMGRALHTNLHAHFVCDSLKAAVIKTQWLADRMGGEIFSVVFKFERGKENGSPNTLKSVNLNAPKMF
;
A
#
# COMPACT_ATOMS: atom_id res chain seq x y z
N VAL A 1 -9.15 6.61 -20.69
CA VAL A 1 -9.83 5.54 -19.91
C VAL A 1 -10.61 6.26 -18.84
N ASP A 2 -11.94 6.18 -18.87
CA ASP A 2 -12.80 6.94 -17.96
C ASP A 2 -13.23 6.07 -16.76
N SER A 3 -13.54 4.80 -17.00
CA SER A 3 -13.91 3.82 -16.00
C SER A 3 -13.76 2.39 -16.56
N ASP A 4 -14.01 1.39 -15.73
CA ASP A 4 -14.16 0.01 -16.18
C ASP A 4 -15.20 -0.08 -17.33
N GLY A 5 -14.87 -0.85 -18.36
CA GLY A 5 -15.64 -0.95 -19.61
C GLY A 5 -15.75 0.33 -20.46
N ARG A 6 -15.22 1.48 -20.02
CA ARG A 6 -15.35 2.78 -20.70
C ARG A 6 -14.00 3.36 -21.09
N TYR A 7 -13.62 3.12 -22.34
CA TYR A 7 -12.39 3.62 -22.92
C TYR A 7 -12.57 3.85 -24.43
N GLU A 8 -11.67 4.65 -25.01
CA GLU A 8 -11.65 4.94 -26.43
C GLU A 8 -10.21 4.82 -26.96
N ARG A 9 -10.06 4.22 -28.15
CA ARG A 9 -8.78 4.23 -28.87
C ARG A 9 -8.63 5.54 -29.63
N VAL A 10 -7.76 6.40 -29.12
CA VAL A 10 -7.57 7.76 -29.63
C VAL A 10 -6.54 7.88 -30.77
N GLY A 11 -5.71 6.86 -30.98
CA GLY A 11 -4.72 6.84 -32.06
C GLY A 11 -3.71 5.70 -31.97
N GLY A 12 -2.57 5.87 -32.63
CA GLY A 12 -1.45 4.92 -32.61
C GLY A 12 -0.27 5.36 -33.47
N SER A 13 0.88 4.70 -33.29
CA SER A 13 2.11 4.89 -34.07
C SER A 13 2.80 3.53 -34.25
N SER A 14 3.55 3.37 -35.34
CA SER A 14 4.42 2.21 -35.57
C SER A 14 5.79 2.35 -34.91
N LEU A 15 6.08 3.49 -34.28
CA LEU A 15 7.31 3.71 -33.51
C LEU A 15 7.15 3.12 -32.11
N GLY A 16 8.00 2.14 -31.78
CA GLY A 16 7.97 1.40 -30.52
C GLY A 16 9.14 0.43 -30.43
N GLY A 17 9.06 -0.53 -29.51
CA GLY A 17 10.19 -1.43 -29.21
C GLY A 17 10.63 -2.29 -30.39
N GLY A 18 9.68 -2.82 -31.17
CA GLY A 18 10.00 -3.55 -32.39
C GLY A 18 10.72 -2.70 -33.44
N CYS A 19 10.41 -1.40 -33.53
CA CYS A 19 11.09 -0.46 -34.42
C CYS A 19 12.54 -0.21 -33.94
N PHE A 20 12.73 0.00 -32.63
CA PHE A 20 14.06 0.15 -32.03
C PHE A 20 14.92 -1.08 -32.31
N PHE A 21 14.39 -2.27 -32.03
CA PHE A 21 15.09 -3.54 -32.24
C PHE A 21 15.42 -3.80 -33.71
N GLY A 22 14.43 -3.62 -34.60
CA GLY A 22 14.59 -3.85 -36.03
C GLY A 22 15.63 -2.92 -36.64
N LEU A 23 15.57 -1.62 -36.35
CA LEU A 23 16.55 -0.65 -36.86
C LEU A 23 17.91 -0.81 -36.19
N GLY A 24 17.94 -1.10 -34.89
CA GLY A 24 19.17 -1.40 -34.16
C GLY A 24 19.94 -2.51 -34.85
N ASN A 25 19.31 -3.67 -35.06
CA ASN A 25 19.90 -4.78 -35.80
C ASN A 25 20.39 -4.36 -37.18
N LEU A 26 19.54 -3.74 -38.00
CA LEU A 26 19.92 -3.35 -39.37
C LEU A 26 21.12 -2.39 -39.41
N LEU A 27 21.27 -1.51 -38.41
CA LEU A 27 22.29 -0.48 -38.39
C LEU A 27 23.58 -0.91 -37.67
N THR A 28 23.53 -1.94 -36.82
CA THR A 28 24.70 -2.42 -36.07
C THR A 28 25.14 -3.83 -36.41
N SER A 29 24.39 -4.56 -37.25
CA SER A 29 24.85 -5.83 -37.83
C SER A 29 26.06 -5.58 -38.72
N GLU A 30 27.20 -6.16 -38.36
CA GLU A 30 28.28 -6.43 -39.30
C GLU A 30 27.90 -7.69 -40.09
N VAL A 31 28.20 -7.70 -41.40
CA VAL A 31 28.16 -8.94 -42.17
C VAL A 31 29.41 -9.74 -41.81
N GLU A 32 29.46 -10.33 -40.63
CA GLU A 32 30.53 -11.24 -40.24
C GLU A 32 30.22 -12.64 -40.80
N PHE A 33 30.78 -12.95 -41.97
CA PHE A 33 30.75 -14.28 -42.57
C PHE A 33 31.84 -15.14 -41.91
N ILE A 34 31.69 -15.44 -40.63
CA ILE A 34 32.58 -16.37 -39.91
C ILE A 34 31.73 -17.53 -39.38
N LEU A 35 31.94 -18.69 -40.02
CA LEU A 35 31.69 -20.05 -39.57
C LEU A 35 30.85 -20.21 -38.27
N ASN A 36 29.56 -20.51 -38.46
CA ASN A 36 28.70 -21.25 -37.52
C ASN A 36 28.30 -20.66 -36.16
N GLU A 37 28.38 -19.34 -35.93
CA GLU A 37 27.52 -18.70 -34.91
C GLU A 37 26.90 -17.42 -35.47
N PHE A 38 25.58 -17.44 -35.69
CA PHE A 38 24.80 -16.22 -35.89
C PHE A 38 24.86 -15.42 -34.59
N VAL A 39 25.72 -14.40 -34.51
CA VAL A 39 25.59 -13.36 -33.48
C VAL A 39 24.43 -12.44 -33.90
N THR A 40 23.20 -12.93 -33.75
CA THR A 40 22.04 -12.06 -33.62
C THR A 40 22.15 -11.37 -32.26
N PHE A 41 21.91 -10.06 -32.18
CA PHE A 41 21.58 -9.41 -30.90
C PHE A 41 20.28 -10.07 -30.41
N SER A 42 20.40 -11.14 -29.65
CA SER A 42 19.27 -11.92 -29.16
C SER A 42 18.65 -11.29 -27.91
N ASP A 43 19.22 -10.20 -27.39
CA ASP A 43 18.82 -9.64 -26.11
C ASP A 43 18.60 -8.12 -26.15
N LEU A 44 17.39 -7.70 -25.75
CA LEU A 44 16.99 -6.30 -25.58
C LEU A 44 17.89 -5.61 -24.54
N ASP A 45 18.27 -6.33 -23.49
CA ASP A 45 19.07 -5.78 -22.40
C ASP A 45 20.46 -5.37 -22.86
N GLU A 46 21.04 -6.10 -23.82
CA GLU A 46 22.33 -5.74 -24.41
C GLU A 46 22.23 -4.45 -25.24
N MET A 47 21.22 -4.35 -26.11
CA MET A 47 20.97 -3.12 -26.89
C MET A 47 20.72 -1.91 -25.98
N MET A 48 20.00 -2.12 -24.87
CA MET A 48 19.73 -1.07 -23.88
C MET A 48 21.00 -0.66 -23.15
N ARG A 49 21.84 -1.60 -22.71
CA ARG A 49 23.15 -1.30 -22.12
C ARG A 49 24.04 -0.52 -23.10
N MET A 50 24.05 -0.90 -24.37
CA MET A 50 24.78 -0.16 -25.41
C MET A 50 24.26 1.27 -25.57
N ALA A 51 22.94 1.47 -25.53
CA ALA A 51 22.34 2.79 -25.57
C ALA A 51 22.64 3.61 -24.30
N GLU A 52 22.76 2.99 -23.13
CA GLU A 52 23.14 3.70 -21.89
C GLU A 52 24.58 4.21 -21.96
N ASP A 53 25.51 3.40 -22.48
CA ASP A 53 26.93 3.74 -22.64
C ASP A 53 27.21 4.67 -23.84
N GLY A 54 26.26 4.81 -24.76
CA GLY A 54 26.45 5.52 -26.02
C GLY A 54 26.31 7.05 -25.91
N ASP A 55 26.93 7.74 -26.86
CA ASP A 55 26.86 9.20 -27.03
C ASP A 55 26.24 9.58 -28.38
N HIS A 56 25.08 10.22 -28.34
CA HIS A 56 24.33 10.61 -29.54
C HIS A 56 24.84 11.88 -30.22
N ARG A 57 25.66 12.70 -29.53
CA ARG A 57 26.00 14.07 -29.97
C ARG A 57 26.77 14.12 -31.28
N GLN A 58 27.43 13.03 -31.68
CA GLN A 58 28.11 12.92 -32.97
C GLN A 58 27.16 12.63 -34.14
N PHE A 59 25.99 12.05 -33.86
CA PHE A 59 25.01 11.61 -34.86
C PHE A 59 23.87 12.62 -35.03
N ASP A 60 23.42 13.21 -33.92
CA ASP A 60 22.28 14.13 -33.90
C ASP A 60 22.71 15.58 -34.13
N ILE A 61 21.87 16.34 -34.84
CA ILE A 61 21.96 17.81 -34.87
C ILE A 61 21.33 18.33 -33.59
N LEU A 62 22.09 19.10 -32.81
CA LEU A 62 21.64 19.79 -31.62
C LEU A 62 21.23 21.24 -31.95
N VAL A 63 20.44 21.86 -31.09
CA VAL A 63 20.07 23.29 -31.22
C VAL A 63 21.31 24.18 -31.26
N SER A 64 22.36 23.84 -30.50
CA SER A 64 23.65 24.53 -30.54
C SER A 64 24.37 24.44 -31.89
N ASP A 65 24.19 23.34 -32.65
CA ASP A 65 24.77 23.19 -33.99
C ASP A 65 24.13 24.14 -35.02
N ILE A 66 22.86 24.51 -34.80
CA ILE A 66 22.11 25.41 -35.69
C ILE A 66 22.31 26.88 -35.31
N TYR A 67 22.20 27.19 -34.01
CA TYR A 67 22.13 28.58 -33.53
C TYR A 67 23.42 29.07 -32.84
N GLY A 68 24.46 28.24 -32.74
CA GLY A 68 25.68 28.59 -32.03
C GLY A 68 25.37 28.92 -30.56
N GLY A 69 25.80 30.08 -30.04
CA GLY A 69 25.48 30.53 -28.68
C GLY A 69 24.17 31.31 -28.51
N LYS A 70 23.36 31.48 -29.57
CA LYS A 70 22.16 32.34 -29.55
C LYS A 70 20.88 31.65 -29.09
N PHE A 71 20.92 30.35 -28.76
CA PHE A 71 19.76 29.57 -28.33
C PHE A 71 19.17 30.01 -26.98
N ALA A 72 19.97 30.63 -26.12
CA ALA A 72 19.51 31.14 -24.83
C ALA A 72 18.37 32.17 -24.99
N ASN A 73 18.36 32.92 -26.10
CA ASN A 73 17.32 33.89 -26.41
C ASN A 73 16.00 33.25 -26.85
N LEU A 74 16.01 31.96 -27.22
CA LEU A 74 14.84 31.18 -27.62
C LEU A 74 14.25 30.37 -26.47
N GLY A 75 14.86 30.42 -25.27
CA GLY A 75 14.47 29.59 -24.13
C GLY A 75 14.75 28.10 -24.31
N LEU A 76 15.59 27.71 -25.28
CA LEU A 76 15.92 26.33 -25.58
C LEU A 76 17.30 25.94 -25.04
N SER A 77 17.46 24.70 -24.58
CA SER A 77 18.77 24.13 -24.25
C SER A 77 19.60 23.89 -25.51
N GLY A 78 20.89 24.21 -25.48
CA GLY A 78 21.81 23.95 -26.58
C GLY A 78 22.03 22.47 -26.89
N ASP A 79 21.80 21.60 -25.91
CA ASP A 79 21.92 20.13 -26.04
C ASP A 79 20.63 19.47 -26.54
N LEU A 80 19.55 20.24 -26.76
CA LEU A 80 18.31 19.70 -27.30
C LEU A 80 18.52 19.18 -28.72
N ILE A 81 18.02 17.98 -29.02
CA ILE A 81 18.09 17.41 -30.37
C ILE A 81 17.14 18.19 -31.28
N ALA A 82 17.70 18.81 -32.32
CA ALA A 82 16.95 19.47 -33.40
C ALA A 82 16.69 18.52 -34.59
N GLY A 83 17.52 17.50 -34.79
CA GLY A 83 17.32 16.48 -35.82
C GLY A 83 18.09 15.19 -35.54
N SER A 84 17.37 14.10 -35.29
CA SER A 84 17.96 12.77 -35.06
C SER A 84 18.70 12.28 -36.30
N PHE A 85 19.91 11.75 -36.12
CA PHE A 85 20.84 11.34 -37.19
C PHE A 85 21.17 12.43 -38.23
N GLY A 86 20.81 13.70 -37.96
CA GLY A 86 20.92 14.76 -38.96
C GLY A 86 22.37 15.05 -39.39
N LYS A 87 23.37 14.81 -38.53
CA LYS A 87 24.79 14.98 -38.89
C LYS A 87 25.23 13.96 -39.94
N CYS A 88 24.64 12.75 -39.90
CA CYS A 88 24.90 11.66 -40.83
C CYS A 88 24.35 11.89 -42.25
N ALA A 89 23.57 12.96 -42.48
CA ALA A 89 23.19 13.38 -43.83
C ALA A 89 24.42 13.68 -44.72
N ARG A 90 25.56 14.04 -44.10
CA ARG A 90 26.85 14.15 -44.79
C ARG A 90 27.50 12.77 -44.89
N LYS A 91 27.51 12.20 -46.10
CA LYS A 91 28.04 10.86 -46.38
C LYS A 91 29.46 10.63 -45.85
N SER A 92 30.37 11.60 -46.05
CA SER A 92 31.76 11.48 -45.58
C SER A 92 31.85 11.33 -44.06
N LEU A 93 31.04 12.07 -43.31
CA LEU A 93 30.98 11.95 -41.86
C LEU A 93 30.33 10.64 -41.43
N ALA A 94 29.27 10.21 -42.10
CA ALA A 94 28.65 8.91 -41.82
C ALA A 94 29.63 7.75 -42.02
N ASP A 95 30.44 7.79 -43.08
CA ASP A 95 31.47 6.78 -43.36
C ASP A 95 32.63 6.85 -42.36
N GLU A 96 33.01 8.04 -41.87
CA GLU A 96 33.99 8.21 -40.79
C GLU A 96 33.48 7.61 -39.46
N LEU A 97 32.25 7.96 -39.08
CA LEU A 97 31.64 7.50 -37.82
C LEU A 97 31.50 5.98 -37.75
N LYS A 98 31.26 5.30 -38.88
CA LYS A 98 31.22 3.82 -38.94
C LYS A 98 32.50 3.15 -38.48
N ASN A 99 33.65 3.82 -38.60
CA ASN A 99 34.94 3.31 -38.18
C ASN A 99 35.26 3.66 -36.71
N CYS A 100 34.40 4.43 -36.03
CA CYS A 100 34.60 4.75 -34.62
C CYS A 100 34.37 3.51 -33.74
N PRO A 101 35.21 3.26 -32.72
CA PRO A 101 35.05 2.11 -31.81
C PRO A 101 33.67 2.01 -31.15
N ASP A 102 33.08 3.16 -30.79
CA ASP A 102 31.77 3.23 -30.13
C ASP A 102 30.59 3.42 -31.10
N PHE A 103 30.79 3.23 -32.41
CA PHE A 103 29.75 3.44 -33.44
C PHE A 103 28.43 2.78 -33.06
N LYS A 104 28.45 1.49 -32.72
CA LYS A 104 27.24 0.72 -32.42
C LYS A 104 26.50 1.27 -31.19
N LYS A 105 27.23 1.63 -30.13
CA LYS A 105 26.66 2.25 -28.91
C LYS A 105 26.02 3.60 -29.21
N ASN A 106 26.70 4.43 -30.00
CA ASN A 106 26.23 5.77 -30.35
C ASN A 106 25.00 5.73 -31.27
N VAL A 107 24.95 4.77 -32.20
CA VAL A 107 23.75 4.48 -33.01
C VAL A 107 22.59 4.06 -32.12
N MET A 108 22.81 3.10 -31.20
CA MET A 108 21.77 2.65 -30.26
C MET A 108 21.25 3.79 -29.39
N ARG A 109 22.13 4.66 -28.88
CA ARG A 109 21.75 5.85 -28.12
C ARG A 109 20.85 6.79 -28.94
N SER A 110 21.29 7.17 -30.14
CA SER A 110 20.53 8.11 -30.99
C SER A 110 19.18 7.52 -31.43
N LEU A 111 19.12 6.22 -31.77
CA LEU A 111 17.87 5.52 -32.06
C LEU A 111 16.90 5.53 -30.87
N LEU A 112 17.40 5.22 -29.67
CA LEU A 112 16.58 5.15 -28.47
C LEU A 112 15.98 6.53 -28.14
N LEU A 113 16.79 7.60 -28.23
CA LEU A 113 16.33 8.97 -28.01
C LEU A 113 15.32 9.40 -29.06
N MET A 114 15.55 9.11 -30.35
CA MET A 114 14.63 9.42 -31.44
C MET A 114 13.25 8.79 -31.20
N ILE A 115 13.22 7.49 -30.90
CA ILE A 115 11.97 6.75 -30.69
C ILE A 115 11.28 7.21 -29.41
N SER A 116 12.02 7.34 -28.30
CA SER A 116 11.45 7.74 -27.00
C SER A 116 10.91 9.17 -27.01
N ASN A 117 11.62 10.13 -27.62
CA ASN A 117 11.15 11.49 -27.78
C ASN A 117 9.89 11.55 -28.66
N SER A 118 9.85 10.76 -29.73
CA SER A 118 8.68 10.69 -30.62
C SER A 118 7.47 10.11 -29.89
N ILE A 119 7.66 9.05 -29.09
CA ILE A 119 6.61 8.49 -28.22
C ILE A 119 6.07 9.55 -27.25
N GLY A 120 6.97 10.27 -26.55
CA GLY A 120 6.59 11.35 -25.64
C GLY A 120 5.82 12.47 -26.34
N GLN A 121 6.24 12.89 -27.53
CA GLN A 121 5.55 13.90 -28.32
C GLN A 121 4.15 13.45 -28.76
N PHE A 122 4.00 12.21 -29.26
CA PHE A 122 2.68 11.68 -29.62
C PHE A 122 1.76 11.60 -28.41
N ALA A 123 2.28 11.11 -27.28
CA ALA A 123 1.51 11.00 -26.05
C ALA A 123 1.01 12.37 -25.57
N PHE A 124 1.89 13.38 -25.59
CA PHE A 124 1.53 14.77 -25.32
C PHE A 124 0.40 15.27 -26.24
N LEU A 125 0.53 15.08 -27.56
CA LEU A 125 -0.46 15.55 -28.53
C LEU A 125 -1.83 14.89 -28.32
N TYR A 126 -1.85 13.58 -28.07
CA TYR A 126 -3.10 12.86 -27.74
C TYR A 126 -3.68 13.38 -26.43
N ALA A 127 -2.86 13.53 -25.38
CA ALA A 127 -3.32 14.03 -24.09
C ALA A 127 -3.89 15.45 -24.18
N GLN A 128 -3.27 16.33 -24.98
CA GLN A 128 -3.76 17.68 -25.23
C GLN A 128 -5.12 17.67 -25.95
N ARG A 129 -5.27 16.81 -26.97
CA ARG A 129 -6.53 16.66 -27.70
C ARG A 129 -7.67 16.17 -26.81
N GLU A 130 -7.39 15.17 -25.98
CA GLU A 130 -8.36 14.56 -25.06
C GLU A 130 -8.49 15.32 -23.73
N LYS A 131 -7.73 16.41 -23.55
CA LYS A 131 -7.74 17.26 -22.35
C LYS A 131 -7.44 16.49 -21.06
N THR A 132 -6.51 15.54 -21.12
CA THR A 132 -5.99 14.84 -19.94
C THR A 132 -4.61 15.37 -19.55
N ASN A 133 -4.34 15.40 -18.24
CA ASN A 133 -3.05 15.79 -17.67
C ASN A 133 -2.23 14.60 -17.16
N ARG A 134 -2.80 13.40 -17.13
CA ARG A 134 -2.13 12.18 -16.67
C ARG A 134 -2.04 11.20 -17.82
N ILE A 135 -0.82 10.77 -18.11
CA ILE A 135 -0.51 9.84 -19.20
C ILE A 135 0.17 8.62 -18.59
N TYR A 136 -0.45 7.45 -18.75
CA TYR A 136 0.09 6.19 -18.24
C TYR A 136 0.76 5.41 -19.37
N PHE A 137 1.99 4.99 -19.12
CA PHE A 137 2.80 4.19 -20.03
C PHE A 137 2.87 2.74 -19.55
N ASP A 138 2.52 1.84 -20.46
CA ASP A 138 2.53 0.39 -20.31
C ASP A 138 3.27 -0.21 -21.51
N GLY A 139 4.15 -1.18 -21.28
CA GLY A 139 4.83 -1.91 -22.35
C GLY A 139 6.28 -2.30 -22.07
N PHE A 140 6.66 -3.44 -22.65
CA PHE A 140 7.95 -4.11 -22.45
C PHE A 140 9.17 -3.22 -22.72
N LEU A 141 9.11 -2.33 -23.72
CA LEU A 141 10.23 -1.43 -24.04
C LEU A 141 10.63 -0.54 -22.86
N ILE A 142 9.66 -0.12 -22.05
CA ILE A 142 9.85 0.88 -20.99
C ILE A 142 10.27 0.21 -19.67
N ARG A 143 9.95 -1.08 -19.51
CA ARG A 143 10.19 -1.87 -18.30
C ARG A 143 11.64 -1.73 -17.82
N ASN A 144 11.82 -1.26 -16.58
CA ASN A 144 13.12 -1.13 -15.91
C ASN A 144 14.20 -0.27 -16.63
N HIS A 145 13.89 0.44 -17.71
CA HIS A 145 14.85 1.28 -18.44
C HIS A 145 14.66 2.77 -18.14
N ALA A 146 15.34 3.24 -17.09
CA ALA A 146 15.21 4.61 -16.57
C ALA A 146 15.52 5.69 -17.64
N ILE A 147 16.43 5.42 -18.57
CA ILE A 147 16.74 6.31 -19.69
C ILE A 147 15.51 6.61 -20.57
N ILE A 148 14.69 5.61 -20.86
CA ILE A 148 13.47 5.75 -21.68
C ILE A 148 12.43 6.54 -20.92
N MET A 149 12.18 6.15 -19.66
CA MET A 149 11.24 6.84 -18.78
C MET A 149 11.59 8.33 -18.65
N ARG A 150 12.87 8.65 -18.40
CA ARG A 150 13.36 10.04 -18.32
C ARG A 150 13.17 10.79 -19.63
N THR A 151 13.49 10.16 -20.76
CA THR A 151 13.37 10.80 -22.08
C THR A 151 11.91 11.09 -22.43
N ILE A 152 11.00 10.15 -22.19
CA ILE A 152 9.56 10.34 -22.39
C ILE A 152 9.02 11.43 -21.46
N SER A 153 9.36 11.40 -20.16
CA SER A 153 8.94 12.42 -19.20
C SER A 153 9.43 13.80 -19.61
N PHE A 154 10.71 13.92 -19.98
CA PHE A 154 11.29 15.17 -20.46
C PHE A 154 10.54 15.69 -21.69
N ALA A 155 10.27 14.83 -22.68
CA ALA A 155 9.55 15.22 -23.89
C ALA A 155 8.14 15.76 -23.57
N ILE A 156 7.39 15.06 -22.70
CA ILE A 156 6.05 15.50 -22.30
C ILE A 156 6.11 16.82 -21.53
N GLU A 157 6.99 16.93 -20.54
CA GLU A 157 7.15 18.14 -19.74
C GLU A 157 7.56 19.34 -20.60
N PHE A 158 8.49 19.13 -21.54
CA PHE A 158 8.96 20.14 -22.49
C PHE A 158 7.81 20.69 -23.35
N TRP A 159 7.03 19.83 -24.00
CA TRP A 159 5.95 20.26 -24.89
C TRP A 159 4.70 20.74 -24.15
N SER A 160 4.46 20.25 -22.93
CA SER A 160 3.31 20.63 -22.12
C SER A 160 3.58 21.82 -21.20
N GLU A 161 4.80 22.34 -21.14
CA GLU A 161 5.22 23.35 -20.17
C GLU A 161 4.92 22.92 -18.71
N GLY A 162 5.08 21.62 -18.42
CA GLY A 162 4.83 21.03 -17.10
C GLY A 162 3.36 20.79 -16.74
N THR A 163 2.41 21.05 -17.65
CA THR A 163 0.97 20.85 -17.39
C THR A 163 0.52 19.40 -17.47
N GLN A 164 1.31 18.52 -18.08
CA GLN A 164 1.03 17.09 -18.21
C GLN A 164 2.13 16.24 -17.58
N GLN A 165 1.76 15.08 -17.04
CA GLN A 165 2.66 14.18 -16.32
C GLN A 165 2.63 12.76 -16.91
N ALA A 166 3.83 12.22 -17.12
CA ALA A 166 4.05 10.82 -17.44
C ALA A 166 4.06 9.97 -16.17
N HIS A 167 3.34 8.86 -16.21
CA HIS A 167 3.31 7.82 -15.19
C HIS A 167 3.68 6.49 -15.82
N PHE A 168 4.52 5.71 -15.15
CA PHE A 168 4.97 4.41 -15.63
C PHE A 168 4.41 3.32 -14.71
N LEU A 169 3.78 2.31 -15.29
CA LEU A 169 3.26 1.19 -14.51
C LEU A 169 4.43 0.32 -14.04
N ARG A 170 4.43 -0.05 -12.76
CA ARG A 170 5.45 -0.91 -12.14
C ARG A 170 5.31 -2.37 -12.55
N HIS A 171 4.07 -2.79 -12.77
CA HIS A 171 3.66 -4.18 -13.04
C HIS A 171 3.13 -4.30 -14.47
N GLU A 172 3.74 -3.56 -15.41
CA GLU A 172 3.30 -3.45 -16.79
C GLU A 172 3.22 -4.82 -17.51
N GLY A 173 4.11 -5.76 -17.18
CA GLY A 173 4.02 -7.13 -17.69
C GLY A 173 2.77 -7.91 -17.23
N TYR A 174 2.18 -7.54 -16.09
CA TYR A 174 1.04 -8.24 -15.51
C TYR A 174 -0.30 -7.68 -16.00
N THR A 175 -0.40 -6.40 -16.37
CA THR A 175 -1.67 -5.76 -16.77
C THR A 175 -2.34 -6.48 -17.92
N SER A 176 -1.56 -6.86 -18.95
CA SER A 176 -2.06 -7.58 -20.12
C SER A 176 -2.47 -9.01 -19.78
N ALA A 177 -1.67 -9.72 -18.96
CA ALA A 177 -1.95 -11.09 -18.55
C ALA A 177 -3.19 -11.17 -17.64
N ILE A 178 -3.29 -10.27 -16.66
CA ILE A 178 -4.45 -10.13 -15.79
C ILE A 178 -5.68 -9.76 -16.62
N GLY A 179 -5.58 -8.77 -17.51
CA GLY A 179 -6.70 -8.38 -18.38
C GLY A 179 -7.20 -9.52 -19.26
N ALA A 180 -6.29 -10.29 -19.85
CA ALA A 180 -6.64 -11.49 -20.63
C ALA A 180 -7.28 -12.58 -19.78
N TYR A 181 -6.77 -12.83 -18.57
CA TYR A 181 -7.34 -13.79 -17.62
C TYR A 181 -8.75 -13.39 -17.20
N LEU A 182 -8.95 -12.13 -16.79
CA LEU A 182 -10.26 -11.59 -16.40
C LEU A 182 -11.24 -11.61 -17.57
N SER A 183 -10.80 -11.23 -18.77
CA SER A 183 -11.63 -11.29 -19.97
C SER A 183 -11.97 -12.73 -20.35
N GLY A 184 -11.03 -13.68 -20.24
CA GLY A 184 -11.27 -15.10 -20.50
C GLY A 184 -12.27 -15.70 -19.51
N ALA A 185 -12.13 -15.38 -18.23
CA ALA A 185 -13.04 -15.84 -17.18
C ALA A 185 -14.47 -15.27 -17.33
N SER A 186 -14.61 -14.10 -17.97
CA SER A 186 -15.91 -13.49 -18.28
C SER A 186 -16.67 -14.16 -19.44
N LEU A 187 -16.03 -15.08 -20.19
CA LEU A 187 -16.62 -15.80 -21.34
C LEU A 187 -17.29 -17.13 -20.96
N VAL A 188 -17.29 -17.51 -19.68
CA VAL A 188 -17.95 -18.73 -19.18
C VAL A 188 -19.44 -18.43 -18.92
N ASP A 189 -20.34 -19.27 -19.45
CA ASP A 189 -21.79 -19.12 -19.30
C ASP A 189 -22.18 -19.27 -17.81
N PRO A 190 -22.89 -18.29 -17.20
CA PRO A 190 -23.28 -18.33 -15.79
C PRO A 190 -24.08 -19.58 -15.39
N THR A 191 -24.67 -20.31 -16.34
CA THR A 191 -25.45 -21.53 -16.07
C THR A 191 -24.61 -22.79 -15.85
N ASP A 192 -23.35 -22.80 -16.29
CA ASP A 192 -22.44 -23.95 -16.12
C ASP A 192 -21.60 -23.84 -14.85
N ALA A 193 -21.69 -22.72 -14.15
CA ALA A 193 -20.92 -22.46 -12.95
C ALA A 193 -21.80 -22.74 -11.71
N GLU A 194 -21.47 -23.81 -10.98
CA GLU A 194 -22.17 -24.22 -9.76
C GLU A 194 -22.34 -23.06 -8.77
N PHE A 195 -23.43 -23.14 -8.00
CA PHE A 195 -24.03 -22.12 -7.14
C PHE A 195 -23.06 -21.05 -6.64
N GLY A 196 -23.23 -19.85 -7.21
CA GLY A 196 -22.53 -18.66 -6.78
C GLY A 196 -21.25 -18.41 -7.54
N ALA A 197 -21.24 -18.53 -8.87
CA ALA A 197 -20.20 -18.05 -9.77
C ALA A 197 -20.76 -16.98 -10.73
N GLY A 198 -20.97 -15.78 -10.21
CA GLY A 198 -21.07 -14.56 -11.02
C GLY A 198 -19.65 -14.03 -11.27
N TYR A 199 -19.29 -13.85 -12.55
CA TYR A 199 -18.04 -13.28 -13.08
C TYR A 199 -16.81 -13.43 -12.16
N GLU A 200 -15.98 -14.46 -12.35
CA GLU A 200 -14.70 -14.61 -11.61
C GLU A 200 -13.84 -13.34 -11.65
N ALA A 201 -13.93 -12.55 -12.74
CA ALA A 201 -13.23 -11.29 -12.87
C ALA A 201 -13.61 -10.22 -11.84
N GLU A 202 -14.81 -10.30 -11.27
CA GLU A 202 -15.28 -9.37 -10.23
C GLU A 202 -14.93 -9.85 -8.80
N ARG A 203 -14.34 -11.05 -8.66
CA ARG A 203 -14.09 -11.73 -7.38
C ARG A 203 -12.67 -11.60 -6.85
N LEU A 204 -11.76 -11.13 -7.69
CA LEU A 204 -10.33 -11.22 -7.42
C LEU A 204 -9.75 -9.85 -7.11
N SER A 205 -8.82 -9.83 -6.18
CA SER A 205 -7.90 -8.72 -5.94
C SER A 205 -6.47 -9.23 -6.08
N TRP A 206 -5.50 -8.33 -6.16
CA TRP A 206 -4.08 -8.70 -6.21
C TRP A 206 -3.34 -8.08 -5.03
N HIS A 207 -2.64 -8.92 -4.29
CA HIS A 207 -1.66 -8.50 -3.30
C HIS A 207 -0.33 -8.21 -3.98
N GLU A 208 0.32 -7.13 -3.59
CA GLU A 208 1.62 -6.72 -4.14
C GLU A 208 2.72 -7.04 -3.14
N TYR A 209 3.73 -7.78 -3.60
CA TYR A 209 4.95 -8.06 -2.85
C TYR A 209 6.01 -7.00 -3.17
N TYR A 210 6.40 -6.21 -2.16
CA TYR A 210 7.30 -5.08 -2.35
C TYR A 210 8.74 -5.51 -2.64
N SER A 211 9.15 -6.68 -2.14
CA SER A 211 10.47 -7.31 -2.35
C SER A 211 10.75 -7.71 -3.80
N GLY A 212 9.71 -7.76 -4.65
CA GLY A 212 9.78 -8.35 -5.99
C GLY A 212 9.77 -9.89 -5.93
N CYS A 213 9.97 -10.57 -7.06
CA CYS A 213 10.06 -12.04 -7.04
C CYS A 213 11.37 -12.45 -6.37
N SER A 214 11.28 -13.06 -5.19
CA SER A 214 12.41 -13.12 -4.25
C SER A 214 13.60 -13.96 -4.71
N ASP A 215 13.41 -14.84 -5.71
CA ASP A 215 14.47 -15.72 -6.26
C ASP A 215 14.92 -15.33 -7.68
N LEU A 216 14.15 -14.50 -8.39
CA LEU A 216 14.50 -14.00 -9.73
C LEU A 216 15.05 -12.56 -9.63
N GLY A 217 14.69 -11.80 -8.58
CA GLY A 217 14.79 -10.35 -8.61
C GLY A 217 13.82 -9.76 -9.64
N ARG A 218 14.05 -8.51 -10.06
CA ARG A 218 13.26 -7.88 -11.16
C ARG A 218 13.58 -8.43 -12.56
N PHE A 219 14.56 -9.33 -12.65
CA PHE A 219 15.10 -9.83 -13.89
C PHE A 219 14.87 -11.34 -13.93
N VAL A 220 14.17 -11.85 -14.93
CA VAL A 220 14.06 -13.31 -15.10
C VAL A 220 15.45 -13.83 -15.48
N PRO A 221 16.08 -14.76 -14.73
CA PRO A 221 17.33 -15.37 -15.14
C PRO A 221 17.12 -16.14 -16.45
N THR A 222 18.02 -15.90 -17.41
CA THR A 222 18.05 -16.53 -18.73
C THR A 222 18.81 -17.86 -18.76
N ALA A 223 19.33 -18.31 -17.61
CA ALA A 223 19.96 -19.63 -17.49
C ALA A 223 18.88 -20.74 -17.36
N PRO A 224 19.12 -21.96 -17.90
CA PRO A 224 18.21 -23.08 -17.70
C PRO A 224 18.00 -23.30 -16.20
N LEU A 225 16.75 -23.15 -15.75
CA LEU A 225 16.36 -23.45 -14.39
C LEU A 225 16.75 -24.91 -14.14
N SER A 226 17.72 -25.15 -13.25
CA SER A 226 18.16 -26.49 -12.91
C SER A 226 16.97 -27.29 -12.38
N MET A 227 16.89 -28.59 -12.70
CA MET A 227 15.94 -29.50 -12.06
C MET A 227 16.07 -29.38 -10.54
N GLY A 228 15.01 -28.90 -9.87
CA GLY A 228 15.00 -28.54 -8.45
C GLY A 228 14.84 -27.05 -8.15
N PHE A 229 14.67 -26.19 -9.17
CA PHE A 229 14.37 -24.78 -8.98
C PHE A 229 13.05 -24.57 -8.23
N THR A 230 13.13 -23.98 -7.04
CA THR A 230 11.96 -23.46 -6.32
C THR A 230 11.73 -22.05 -6.84
N ALA A 231 10.56 -21.79 -7.44
CA ALA A 231 10.19 -20.43 -7.80
C ALA A 231 9.76 -19.68 -6.54
N GLY A 232 10.35 -18.52 -6.29
CA GLY A 232 9.99 -17.65 -5.18
C GLY A 232 8.57 -17.09 -5.29
N VAL A 233 8.18 -16.26 -4.32
CA VAL A 233 6.85 -15.62 -4.30
C VAL A 233 6.70 -14.64 -5.48
N LEU A 234 5.51 -14.61 -6.10
CA LEU A 234 5.22 -13.73 -7.24
C LEU A 234 5.11 -12.26 -6.79
N GLU A 235 5.47 -11.32 -7.68
CA GLU A 235 5.35 -9.87 -7.39
C GLU A 235 3.90 -9.43 -7.17
N LEU A 236 2.96 -10.11 -7.84
CA LEU A 236 1.53 -9.98 -7.64
C LEU A 236 0.93 -11.36 -7.38
N GLU A 237 0.24 -11.50 -6.27
CA GLU A 237 -0.48 -12.71 -5.90
C GLU A 237 -1.99 -12.47 -6.01
N CYS A 238 -2.68 -13.37 -6.69
CA CYS A 238 -4.12 -13.33 -6.81
C CYS A 238 -4.75 -13.73 -5.47
N ALA A 239 -5.65 -12.91 -4.97
CA ALA A 239 -6.38 -13.13 -3.74
C ALA A 239 -7.87 -13.28 -4.05
N GLU A 240 -8.48 -14.35 -3.53
CA GLU A 240 -9.91 -14.66 -3.65
C GLU A 240 -10.77 -13.79 -2.70
N ILE A 241 -10.47 -12.49 -2.68
CA ILE A 241 -11.15 -11.49 -1.89
C ILE A 241 -11.38 -10.26 -2.75
N ILE A 242 -12.53 -9.63 -2.61
CA ILE A 242 -12.84 -8.38 -3.32
C ILE A 242 -12.55 -7.21 -2.39
N LEU A 243 -11.56 -6.40 -2.75
CA LEU A 243 -11.22 -5.16 -2.05
C LEU A 243 -11.75 -3.97 -2.84
N ARG A 244 -12.42 -3.04 -2.15
CA ARG A 244 -13.00 -1.81 -2.71
C ARG A 244 -12.71 -0.62 -1.79
N PRO A 245 -12.74 0.61 -2.31
CA PRO A 245 -12.63 1.80 -1.47
C PRO A 245 -13.73 1.83 -0.41
N PHE A 246 -13.39 2.22 0.81
CA PHE A 246 -14.33 2.32 1.91
C PHE A 246 -15.42 3.35 1.58
N PRO A 247 -16.71 2.98 1.70
CA PRO A 247 -17.80 3.79 1.13
C PRO A 247 -18.04 5.12 1.84
N LEU A 248 -17.53 5.27 3.07
CA LEU A 248 -17.73 6.49 3.86
C LEU A 248 -16.57 7.50 3.74
N LEU A 249 -15.54 7.22 2.93
CA LEU A 249 -14.53 8.21 2.60
C LEU A 249 -15.17 9.41 1.88
N ALA A 250 -14.96 10.62 2.40
CA ALA A 250 -15.49 11.85 1.78
C ALA A 250 -14.69 12.25 0.54
N GLU A 251 -13.40 11.94 0.52
CA GLU A 251 -12.51 12.27 -0.58
C GLU A 251 -12.55 11.20 -1.66
N ASN A 252 -12.39 11.61 -2.92
CA ASN A 252 -12.12 10.67 -4.00
C ASN A 252 -10.80 9.93 -3.73
N ILE A 253 -10.73 8.64 -4.09
CA ILE A 253 -9.54 7.80 -3.96
C ILE A 253 -8.27 8.40 -4.61
N GLN A 254 -8.42 9.27 -5.60
CA GLN A 254 -7.30 9.98 -6.24
C GLN A 254 -6.69 11.08 -5.35
N VAL A 255 -7.42 11.53 -4.33
CA VAL A 255 -7.02 12.57 -3.37
C VAL A 255 -6.63 11.94 -2.03
N TYR A 256 -7.42 10.97 -1.57
CA TYR A 256 -7.15 10.27 -0.32
C TYR A 256 -5.79 9.57 -0.36
N LYS A 257 -4.94 9.93 0.60
CA LYS A 257 -3.65 9.28 0.86
C LYS A 257 -3.71 8.69 2.27
N PRO A 258 -3.59 7.35 2.42
CA PRO A 258 -3.61 6.75 3.74
C PRO A 258 -2.40 7.21 4.56
N ASP A 259 -1.20 7.16 3.98
CA ASP A 259 0.06 7.41 4.68
C ASP A 259 0.31 8.90 4.94
N VAL A 260 0.68 9.23 6.18
CA VAL A 260 0.96 10.63 6.60
C VAL A 260 2.34 11.10 6.16
N THR A 261 3.32 10.20 6.08
CA THR A 261 4.72 10.54 5.72
C THR A 261 5.14 9.85 4.42
N ASP A 262 5.64 10.64 3.48
CA ASP A 262 6.26 10.14 2.24
C ASP A 262 7.78 10.10 2.40
N LEU A 263 8.32 8.89 2.59
CA LEU A 263 9.74 8.67 2.82
C LEU A 263 10.57 8.87 1.54
N ASN A 264 9.95 9.01 0.36
CA ASN A 264 10.70 9.33 -0.84
C ASN A 264 11.22 10.77 -0.81
N VAL A 265 10.39 11.68 -0.30
CA VAL A 265 10.66 13.12 -0.24
C VAL A 265 11.33 13.49 1.08
N ASP A 266 10.91 12.88 2.18
CA ASP A 266 11.41 13.19 3.52
C ASP A 266 12.62 12.33 3.89
N SER A 267 13.82 12.84 3.61
CA SER A 267 15.08 12.12 3.86
C SER A 267 15.37 11.90 5.35
N GLU A 268 14.94 12.81 6.22
CA GLU A 268 15.15 12.68 7.66
C GLU A 268 14.26 11.57 8.23
N ALA A 269 12.98 11.58 7.89
CA ALA A 269 12.05 10.52 8.24
C ALA A 269 12.53 9.17 7.71
N ARG A 270 12.97 9.12 6.45
CA ARG A 270 13.50 7.89 5.84
C ARG A 270 14.66 7.32 6.64
N GLU A 271 15.65 8.14 6.97
CA GLU A 271 16.82 7.67 7.71
C GLU A 271 16.47 7.21 9.14
N PHE A 272 15.54 7.90 9.82
CA PHE A 272 15.05 7.49 11.12
C PHE A 272 14.36 6.12 11.08
N TRP A 273 13.43 5.93 10.14
CA TRP A 273 12.67 4.68 10.04
C TRP A 273 13.57 3.53 9.62
N LEU A 274 14.43 3.69 8.62
CA LEU A 274 15.36 2.64 8.20
C LEU A 274 16.24 2.17 9.37
N LYS A 275 16.80 3.09 10.16
CA LYS A 275 17.56 2.75 11.37
C LYS A 275 16.72 2.05 12.43
N THR A 276 15.46 2.45 12.58
CA THR A 276 14.53 1.81 13.52
C THR A 276 14.25 0.36 13.12
N PHE A 277 13.99 0.11 11.83
CA PHE A 277 13.79 -1.23 11.31
C PHE A 277 15.05 -2.09 11.44
N GLU A 278 16.24 -1.57 11.10
CA GLU A 278 17.52 -2.26 11.26
C GLU A 278 17.76 -2.71 12.70
N LYS A 279 17.47 -1.85 13.69
CA LYS A 279 17.60 -2.18 15.12
C LYS A 279 16.57 -3.19 15.60
N SER A 280 15.38 -3.23 14.98
CA SER A 280 14.30 -4.14 15.38
C SER A 280 14.51 -5.60 14.94
N VAL A 281 15.40 -5.84 13.97
CA VAL A 281 15.59 -7.15 13.32
C VAL A 281 15.87 -8.26 14.33
N ASP A 282 16.74 -8.03 15.31
CA ASP A 282 17.07 -9.04 16.31
C ASP A 282 15.86 -9.45 17.16
N SER A 283 15.02 -8.49 17.52
CA SER A 283 13.78 -8.76 18.27
C SER A 283 12.76 -9.53 17.43
N VAL A 284 12.66 -9.21 16.14
CA VAL A 284 11.75 -9.90 15.20
C VAL A 284 12.20 -11.34 15.00
N ILE A 285 13.49 -11.57 14.78
CA ILE A 285 14.08 -12.91 14.64
C ILE A 285 13.82 -13.75 15.90
N LYS A 286 14.05 -13.17 17.09
CA LYS A 286 13.78 -13.86 18.34
C LYS A 286 12.32 -14.32 18.43
N LYS A 287 11.37 -13.45 18.07
CA LYS A 287 9.93 -13.79 18.06
C LYS A 287 9.57 -14.87 17.05
N ALA A 288 10.13 -14.80 15.85
CA ALA A 288 9.92 -15.82 14.81
C ALA A 288 10.47 -17.20 15.23
N VAL A 289 11.64 -17.25 15.86
CA VAL A 289 12.19 -18.52 16.41
C VAL A 289 11.33 -19.04 17.55
N GLU A 290 10.90 -18.17 18.47
CA GLU A 290 10.03 -18.55 19.59
C GLU A 290 8.68 -19.12 19.13
N SER A 291 8.10 -18.58 18.04
CA SER A 291 6.82 -19.07 17.50
C SER A 291 6.92 -20.49 16.94
N GLN A 292 8.11 -20.92 16.51
CA GLN A 292 8.38 -22.23 15.94
C GLN A 292 9.52 -22.98 16.64
N ALA A 293 9.58 -22.90 17.98
CA ALA A 293 10.65 -23.51 18.78
C ALA A 293 10.86 -25.02 18.55
N ASN A 294 9.85 -25.73 18.04
CA ASN A 294 9.91 -27.15 17.72
C ASN A 294 10.38 -27.47 16.28
N CYS A 295 10.70 -26.45 15.48
CA CYS A 295 11.12 -26.59 14.09
C CYS A 295 12.64 -26.42 13.95
N SER A 296 13.35 -27.47 13.55
CA SER A 296 14.82 -27.45 13.43
C SER A 296 15.35 -26.50 12.34
N SER A 297 14.53 -26.17 11.33
CA SER A 297 14.91 -25.26 10.25
C SER A 297 14.59 -23.79 10.53
N ALA A 298 13.89 -23.46 11.62
CA ALA A 298 13.49 -22.09 11.95
C ALA A 298 14.70 -21.14 12.04
N GLU A 299 15.76 -21.57 12.74
CA GLU A 299 17.01 -20.80 12.88
C GLU A 299 17.68 -20.48 11.55
N GLN A 300 17.60 -21.39 10.58
CA GLN A 300 18.21 -21.17 9.27
C GLN A 300 17.36 -20.21 8.42
N ARG A 301 16.03 -20.36 8.46
CA ARG A 301 15.08 -19.51 7.72
C ARG A 301 15.09 -18.06 8.22
N VAL A 302 15.22 -17.82 9.52
CA VAL A 302 15.34 -16.43 10.04
C VAL A 302 16.62 -15.72 9.60
N GLN A 303 17.72 -16.44 9.33
CA GLN A 303 18.92 -15.82 8.75
C GLN A 303 18.69 -15.40 7.30
N VAL A 304 17.95 -16.20 6.52
CA VAL A 304 17.55 -15.81 5.15
C VAL A 304 16.67 -14.55 5.19
N PHE A 305 15.70 -14.49 6.11
CA PHE A 305 14.92 -13.27 6.36
C PHE A 305 15.83 -12.08 6.69
N ARG A 306 16.79 -12.25 7.62
CA ARG A 306 17.71 -11.19 8.04
C ARG A 306 18.46 -10.60 6.86
N GLU A 307 19.09 -11.45 6.05
CA GLU A 307 19.88 -11.05 4.90
C GLU A 307 19.01 -10.34 3.85
N LYS A 308 17.85 -10.91 3.51
CA LYS A 308 16.91 -10.32 2.56
C LYS A 308 16.43 -8.95 3.07
N PHE A 309 15.94 -8.85 4.29
CA PHE A 309 15.35 -7.62 4.82
C PHE A 309 16.38 -6.49 4.89
N LEU A 310 17.57 -6.74 5.45
CA LEU A 310 18.63 -5.73 5.51
C LEU A 310 19.09 -5.26 4.12
N LYS A 311 19.18 -6.18 3.16
CA LYS A 311 19.48 -5.83 1.75
C LYS A 311 18.42 -4.89 1.18
N GLN A 312 17.14 -5.16 1.45
CA GLN A 312 16.04 -4.30 0.98
C GLN A 312 16.08 -2.91 1.62
N LEU A 313 16.33 -2.81 2.93
CA LEU A 313 16.49 -1.52 3.61
C LEU A 313 17.65 -0.70 3.03
N MET A 314 18.77 -1.35 2.69
CA MET A 314 19.90 -0.70 2.02
C MET A 314 19.53 -0.16 0.62
N ILE A 315 18.77 -0.94 -0.16
CA ILE A 315 18.28 -0.49 -1.48
C ILE A 315 17.38 0.74 -1.33
N ILE A 316 16.46 0.75 -0.35
CA ILE A 316 15.57 1.90 -0.10
C ILE A 316 16.38 3.12 0.38
N ARG A 317 17.45 2.91 1.15
CA ARG A 317 18.36 4.00 1.56
C ARG A 317 19.00 4.68 0.35
N ASP A 318 19.57 3.89 -0.56
CA ASP A 318 20.32 4.40 -1.71
C ASP A 318 19.42 4.86 -2.86
N LYS A 319 18.29 4.17 -3.03
CA LYS A 319 17.31 4.35 -4.10
C LYS A 319 15.90 4.40 -3.50
N PRO A 320 15.47 5.51 -2.90
CA PRO A 320 14.19 5.60 -2.19
C PRO A 320 12.97 5.26 -3.05
N PHE A 321 13.04 5.57 -4.35
CA PHE A 321 11.99 5.27 -5.33
C PHE A 321 12.04 3.84 -5.88
N ALA A 322 12.96 2.99 -5.42
CA ALA A 322 13.16 1.65 -5.96
C ALA A 322 11.85 0.88 -6.04
N TYR A 323 11.01 0.97 -5.00
CA TYR A 323 9.73 0.24 -4.89
C TYR A 323 8.49 1.13 -5.04
N GLY A 324 8.62 2.26 -5.75
CA GLY A 324 7.54 3.24 -5.89
C GLY A 324 7.47 4.17 -4.67
N ILE A 325 6.28 4.36 -4.11
CA ILE A 325 6.09 5.19 -2.91
C ILE A 325 6.67 4.46 -1.71
N SER A 326 7.62 5.06 -1.01
CA SER A 326 8.13 4.56 0.27
C SER A 326 7.42 5.25 1.43
N ASN A 327 6.91 4.46 2.36
CA ASN A 327 6.25 4.93 3.58
C ASN A 327 6.44 3.87 4.70
N VAL A 328 6.06 4.21 5.93
CA VAL A 328 6.23 3.33 7.09
C VAL A 328 5.43 2.02 6.93
N ARG A 329 4.20 2.11 6.40
CA ARG A 329 3.36 0.94 6.13
C ARG A 329 4.03 -0.04 5.17
N ASN A 330 4.58 0.44 4.06
CA ASN A 330 5.26 -0.42 3.07
C ASN A 330 6.51 -1.10 3.66
N LEU A 331 7.21 -0.47 4.62
CA LEU A 331 8.32 -1.11 5.34
C LEU A 331 7.84 -2.19 6.32
N LEU A 332 6.69 -1.98 6.98
CA LEU A 332 6.05 -2.99 7.82
C LEU A 332 5.55 -4.16 6.97
N ASP A 333 4.83 -3.89 5.89
CA ASP A 333 4.35 -4.88 4.93
C ASP A 333 5.51 -5.71 4.36
N LEU A 334 6.61 -5.06 3.98
CA LEU A 334 7.82 -5.75 3.48
C LEU A 334 8.41 -6.72 4.52
N ARG A 335 8.42 -6.34 5.80
CA ARG A 335 8.91 -7.22 6.87
C ARG A 335 8.04 -8.47 6.99
N GLU A 336 6.72 -8.31 7.06
CA GLU A 336 5.78 -9.43 7.18
C GLU A 336 5.84 -10.33 5.93
N GLN A 337 5.91 -9.75 4.72
CA GLN A 337 6.06 -10.49 3.48
C GLN A 337 7.31 -11.39 3.49
N LEU A 338 8.46 -10.85 3.92
CA LEU A 338 9.69 -11.63 4.00
C LEU A 338 9.68 -12.68 5.11
N LEU A 339 8.90 -12.50 6.18
CA LEU A 339 8.68 -13.54 7.19
C LEU A 339 7.80 -14.67 6.64
N ASN A 340 6.72 -14.33 5.94
CA ASN A 340 5.81 -15.28 5.31
C ASN A 340 6.52 -16.08 4.20
N GLU A 341 7.40 -15.45 3.42
CA GLU A 341 8.29 -16.14 2.47
C GLU A 341 9.15 -17.22 3.13
N GLN A 342 9.36 -17.13 4.44
CA GLN A 342 10.16 -18.05 5.25
C GLN A 342 9.28 -18.91 6.17
N ASP A 343 8.00 -19.09 5.83
CA ASP A 343 6.99 -19.87 6.54
C ASP A 343 6.73 -19.40 7.99
N PHE A 344 6.90 -18.10 8.26
CA PHE A 344 6.56 -17.50 9.56
C PHE A 344 5.26 -16.68 9.49
N ASP A 345 4.13 -17.37 9.28
CA ASP A 345 2.82 -16.74 9.05
C ASP A 345 2.31 -15.88 10.22
N ASP A 346 2.57 -16.31 11.46
CA ASP A 346 2.22 -15.54 12.66
C ASP A 346 3.24 -15.76 13.77
N SER A 347 4.20 -14.83 13.87
CA SER A 347 5.22 -14.87 14.92
C SER A 347 4.70 -14.48 16.31
N TYR A 348 3.48 -13.95 16.41
CA TYR A 348 2.90 -13.42 17.64
C TYR A 348 1.75 -14.27 18.19
N LEU A 349 1.31 -15.31 17.47
CA LEU A 349 0.17 -16.16 17.83
C LEU A 349 0.17 -16.63 19.29
N ASN A 350 1.32 -17.14 19.77
CA ASN A 350 1.46 -17.62 21.15
C ASN A 350 1.26 -16.49 22.16
N GLN A 351 1.85 -15.33 21.91
CA GLN A 351 1.72 -14.15 22.75
C GLN A 351 0.27 -13.66 22.77
N LYS A 352 -0.35 -13.49 21.60
CA LYS A 352 -1.75 -13.09 21.46
C LYS A 352 -2.69 -14.04 22.20
N THR A 353 -2.47 -15.35 22.09
CA THR A 353 -3.29 -16.36 22.77
C THR A 353 -3.24 -16.22 24.29
N VAL A 354 -2.04 -16.01 24.86
CA VAL A 354 -1.86 -15.79 26.30
C VAL A 354 -2.54 -14.49 26.74
N GLU A 355 -2.28 -13.39 26.04
CA GLU A 355 -2.85 -12.07 26.35
C GLU A 355 -4.38 -12.09 26.26
N ASN A 356 -4.95 -12.69 25.20
CA ASN A 356 -6.39 -12.87 25.02
C ASN A 356 -7.01 -13.65 26.19
N THR A 357 -6.37 -14.76 26.59
CA THR A 357 -6.86 -15.61 27.69
C THR A 357 -6.87 -14.85 29.02
N ILE A 358 -5.83 -14.07 29.30
CA ILE A 358 -5.76 -13.27 30.53
C ILE A 358 -6.81 -12.16 30.51
N ALA A 359 -6.92 -11.44 29.40
CA ALA A 359 -7.86 -10.34 29.25
C ALA A 359 -9.32 -10.80 29.38
N LEU A 360 -9.68 -11.94 28.77
CA LEU A 360 -11.03 -12.50 28.89
C LEU A 360 -11.40 -12.89 30.33
N LYS A 361 -10.44 -13.37 31.13
CA LYS A 361 -10.68 -13.66 32.56
C LYS A 361 -10.95 -12.38 33.36
N GLN A 362 -10.36 -11.26 32.98
CA GLN A 362 -10.55 -9.97 33.65
C GLN A 362 -11.80 -9.22 33.19
N LEU A 363 -12.30 -9.51 31.98
CA LEU A 363 -13.41 -8.79 31.36
C LEU A 363 -14.65 -8.61 32.27
N PRO A 364 -15.18 -9.64 32.95
CA PRO A 364 -16.35 -9.46 33.81
C PRO A 364 -16.12 -8.47 34.97
N LEU A 365 -14.92 -8.47 35.55
CA LEU A 365 -14.55 -7.58 36.65
C LEU A 365 -14.46 -6.12 36.16
N VAL A 366 -13.83 -5.91 34.99
CA VAL A 366 -13.70 -4.58 34.38
C VAL A 366 -15.07 -4.02 34.01
N LEU A 367 -15.93 -4.83 33.37
CA LEU A 367 -17.29 -4.42 33.02
C LEU A 367 -18.12 -4.03 34.24
N LYS A 368 -18.01 -4.82 35.32
CA LYS A 368 -18.68 -4.50 36.59
C LYS A 368 -18.20 -3.17 37.18
N SER A 369 -16.88 -2.92 37.20
CA SER A 369 -16.34 -1.66 37.71
C SER A 369 -16.77 -0.45 36.86
N ILE A 370 -16.89 -0.62 35.54
CA ILE A 370 -17.43 0.41 34.65
C ILE A 370 -18.90 0.70 34.96
N ASP A 371 -19.70 -0.34 35.25
CA ASP A 371 -21.13 -0.19 35.58
C ASP A 371 -21.37 0.44 36.97
N GLU A 372 -20.41 0.30 37.89
CA GLU A 372 -20.42 0.97 39.21
C GLU A 372 -20.10 2.47 39.14
N THR A 373 -19.72 2.98 37.97
CA THR A 373 -19.42 4.41 37.78
C THR A 373 -20.69 5.27 37.87
N ALA A 374 -20.66 6.31 38.71
CA ALA A 374 -21.85 7.02 39.17
C ALA A 374 -22.60 7.83 38.09
N SER A 375 -21.88 8.37 37.10
CA SER A 375 -22.47 9.19 36.04
C SER A 375 -22.17 8.68 34.65
N ASP A 376 -23.12 8.87 33.73
CA ASP A 376 -22.96 8.50 32.31
C ASP A 376 -21.78 9.20 31.64
N SER A 377 -21.49 10.43 32.04
CA SER A 377 -20.33 11.19 31.54
C SER A 377 -19.01 10.61 32.03
N GLU A 378 -18.92 10.24 33.31
CA GLU A 378 -17.71 9.66 33.89
C GLU A 378 -17.45 8.27 33.31
N ARG A 379 -18.53 7.49 33.11
CA ARG A 379 -18.45 6.18 32.48
C ARG A 379 -17.96 6.28 31.03
N LEU A 380 -18.51 7.22 30.24
CA LEU A 380 -18.04 7.50 28.88
C LEU A 380 -16.57 7.89 28.85
N PHE A 381 -16.13 8.75 29.78
CA PHE A 381 -14.72 9.14 29.88
C PHE A 381 -13.83 7.94 30.22
N ARG A 382 -14.25 7.10 31.17
CA ARG A 382 -13.52 5.89 31.57
C ARG A 382 -13.33 4.92 30.41
N VAL A 383 -14.39 4.61 29.66
CA VAL A 383 -14.26 3.71 28.50
C VAL A 383 -13.46 4.34 27.36
N SER A 384 -13.48 5.67 27.23
CA SER A 384 -12.64 6.39 26.25
C SER A 384 -11.16 6.36 26.64
N LYS A 385 -10.82 6.50 27.93
CA LYS A 385 -9.46 6.23 28.42
C LYS A 385 -9.10 4.75 28.27
N GLY A 386 -10.04 3.82 28.48
CA GLY A 386 -9.86 2.38 28.26
C GLY A 386 -9.47 2.05 26.82
N LEU A 387 -10.14 2.66 25.84
CA LEU A 387 -9.82 2.54 24.41
C LEU A 387 -8.37 2.99 24.12
N LEU A 388 -7.86 4.01 24.82
CA LEU A 388 -6.48 4.49 24.67
C LEU A 388 -5.47 3.62 25.45
N ALA A 389 -5.88 3.09 26.61
CA ALA A 389 -5.03 2.32 27.52
C ALA A 389 -4.67 0.93 26.96
N GLY A 390 -5.55 0.36 26.14
CA GLY A 390 -5.30 -0.88 25.41
C GLY A 390 -3.96 -0.89 24.67
N ASN A 391 -3.71 0.21 23.95
CA ASN A 391 -2.45 0.48 23.26
C ASN A 391 -1.21 0.57 24.16
N VAL A 392 -1.36 0.93 25.44
CA VAL A 392 -0.24 1.10 26.38
C VAL A 392 0.28 -0.25 26.87
N PHE A 393 -0.52 -1.31 26.84
CA PHE A 393 -0.11 -2.66 27.27
C PHE A 393 0.88 -3.36 26.33
N ASP A 394 1.21 -2.77 25.18
CA ASP A 394 2.20 -3.23 24.22
C ASP A 394 3.67 -3.11 24.72
N TRP A 395 3.88 -3.02 26.05
CA TRP A 395 5.18 -2.82 26.74
C TRP A 395 6.11 -4.05 26.72
N GLY A 396 5.94 -4.94 25.75
CA GLY A 396 6.69 -6.18 25.60
C GLY A 396 6.13 -7.29 26.50
N ALA A 397 5.75 -8.41 25.88
CA ALA A 397 5.18 -9.59 26.53
C ALA A 397 5.88 -10.02 27.83
N GLN A 398 7.21 -9.88 27.92
CA GLN A 398 7.97 -10.23 29.12
C GLN A 398 7.65 -9.35 30.32
N LYS A 399 7.47 -8.03 30.12
CA LYS A 399 7.11 -7.12 31.20
C LYS A 399 5.66 -7.32 31.61
N VAL A 400 4.76 -7.58 30.66
CA VAL A 400 3.35 -7.88 30.93
C VAL A 400 3.20 -9.17 31.75
N VAL A 401 3.96 -10.23 31.42
CA VAL A 401 3.94 -11.49 32.18
C VAL A 401 4.57 -11.33 33.57
N GLU A 402 5.76 -10.73 33.70
CA GLU A 402 6.38 -10.49 35.02
C GLU A 402 5.55 -9.53 35.91
N MET A 403 4.89 -8.54 35.32
CA MET A 403 4.06 -7.57 36.04
C MET A 403 2.68 -8.12 36.42
N MET A 404 2.12 -9.05 35.63
CA MET A 404 0.86 -9.74 35.95
C MET A 404 1.05 -10.93 36.92
N GLU A 405 2.23 -11.54 36.98
CA GLU A 405 2.58 -12.61 37.94
C GLU A 405 3.06 -12.10 39.30
N SER A 406 3.45 -10.82 39.41
CA SER A 406 3.78 -10.20 40.69
C SER A 406 2.55 -10.03 41.59
N SER A 407 2.72 -10.23 42.91
CA SER A 407 1.64 -10.17 43.92
C SER A 407 0.90 -8.82 44.01
N GLU A 408 1.37 -7.79 43.31
CA GLU A 408 0.78 -6.45 43.22
C GLU A 408 0.06 -6.15 41.88
N GLY A 409 0.11 -7.07 40.91
CA GLY A 409 -0.63 -7.10 39.63
C GLY A 409 -1.07 -5.75 39.03
N LEU A 410 -0.46 -5.32 37.92
CA LEU A 410 -1.02 -4.23 37.09
C LEU A 410 -2.41 -4.66 36.58
N SER A 411 -3.48 -4.15 37.20
CA SER A 411 -4.82 -4.27 36.66
C SER A 411 -4.97 -3.34 35.45
N PHE A 412 -5.95 -3.63 34.59
CA PHE A 412 -6.33 -2.73 33.50
C PHE A 412 -6.56 -1.28 33.98
N ASP A 413 -7.04 -1.10 35.22
CA ASP A 413 -7.22 0.22 35.82
C ASP A 413 -5.92 1.00 36.00
N VAL A 414 -4.79 0.32 36.22
CA VAL A 414 -3.48 0.99 36.33
C VAL A 414 -3.05 1.54 34.96
N ALA A 415 -3.31 0.83 33.87
CA ALA A 415 -3.04 1.36 32.53
C ALA A 415 -4.01 2.47 32.12
N VAL A 416 -5.29 2.38 32.50
CA VAL A 416 -6.22 3.50 32.36
C VAL A 416 -5.72 4.73 33.12
N SER A 417 -5.10 4.51 34.29
CA SER A 417 -4.52 5.57 35.12
C SER A 417 -3.17 6.09 34.60
N SER A 418 -2.49 5.36 33.72
CA SER A 418 -1.23 5.82 33.10
C SER A 418 -1.45 6.73 31.90
N ILE A 419 -2.68 6.77 31.36
CA ILE A 419 -3.08 7.75 30.35
C ILE A 419 -3.01 9.15 30.98
N PRO A 420 -2.27 10.10 30.36
CA PRO A 420 -2.10 11.43 30.91
C PRO A 420 -3.45 12.14 31.10
N GLU A 421 -3.50 13.03 32.09
CA GLU A 421 -4.64 13.91 32.28
C GLU A 421 -4.76 14.92 31.13
N ARG A 422 -5.99 15.36 30.89
CA ARG A 422 -6.31 16.36 29.86
C ARG A 422 -5.73 17.74 30.24
N PRO A 423 -5.37 18.60 29.28
CA PRO A 423 -5.57 18.44 27.84
C PRO A 423 -4.59 17.46 27.20
N TRP A 424 -5.11 16.60 26.32
CA TRP A 424 -4.28 15.77 25.46
C TRP A 424 -3.66 16.58 24.31
N LEU A 425 -2.66 16.00 23.64
CA LEU A 425 -1.96 16.67 22.53
C LEU A 425 -2.92 17.04 21.39
N VAL A 426 -3.82 16.12 21.05
CA VAL A 426 -5.03 16.44 20.28
C VAL A 426 -6.22 16.00 21.13
N ASP A 427 -6.96 16.96 21.64
CA ASP A 427 -8.04 16.74 22.58
C ASP A 427 -9.38 17.25 22.03
N SER A 428 -10.12 16.37 21.38
CA SER A 428 -11.49 16.63 20.93
C SER A 428 -12.51 15.82 21.73
N TYR A 429 -12.19 15.47 22.98
CA TYR A 429 -13.08 14.65 23.81
C TYR A 429 -14.41 15.35 24.10
N ASP A 430 -14.38 16.65 24.39
CA ASP A 430 -15.60 17.40 24.71
C ASP A 430 -16.53 17.52 23.49
N ASP A 431 -15.98 17.64 22.27
CA ASP A 431 -16.75 17.63 21.03
C ASP A 431 -17.39 16.26 20.76
N PHE A 432 -16.63 15.18 21.00
CA PHE A 432 -17.12 13.80 20.92
C PHE A 432 -18.25 13.54 21.92
N LYS A 433 -18.05 13.93 23.18
CA LYS A 433 -19.05 13.83 24.24
C LYS A 433 -20.31 14.61 23.87
N SER A 434 -20.16 15.87 23.46
CA SER A 434 -21.28 16.72 23.03
C SER A 434 -22.02 16.10 21.84
N SER A 435 -21.31 15.45 20.92
CA SER A 435 -21.94 14.70 19.82
C SER A 435 -22.87 13.59 20.33
N LEU A 436 -22.35 12.71 21.18
CA LEU A 436 -23.12 11.59 21.76
C LEU A 436 -24.28 12.03 22.65
N GLU A 437 -24.22 13.22 23.22
CA GLU A 437 -25.32 13.82 23.98
C GLU A 437 -26.37 14.46 23.06
N SER A 438 -25.96 14.99 21.90
CA SER A 438 -26.83 15.69 20.95
C SER A 438 -27.57 14.76 19.97
N LYS A 439 -27.00 13.59 19.65
CA LYS A 439 -27.57 12.63 18.70
C LYS A 439 -27.24 11.20 19.10
N SER A 440 -28.09 10.27 18.68
CA SER A 440 -27.79 8.84 18.71
C SER A 440 -27.25 8.44 17.34
N TYR A 441 -26.17 7.66 17.32
CA TYR A 441 -25.64 7.08 16.10
C TYR A 441 -26.42 5.82 15.76
N ASN A 442 -26.68 5.60 14.47
CA ASN A 442 -27.32 4.37 14.01
C ASN A 442 -26.39 3.17 14.18
N CYS A 443 -25.16 3.31 13.65
CA CYS A 443 -24.16 2.25 13.72
C CYS A 443 -22.75 2.83 13.69
N ALA A 444 -21.89 2.32 14.58
CA ALA A 444 -20.47 2.64 14.60
C ALA A 444 -19.63 1.52 14.00
N ALA A 445 -18.67 1.83 13.14
CA ALA A 445 -17.64 0.89 12.70
C ALA A 445 -16.32 1.20 13.42
N ILE A 446 -15.75 0.23 14.14
CA ILE A 446 -14.52 0.38 14.92
C ILE A 446 -13.42 -0.47 14.30
N PHE A 447 -12.42 0.15 13.70
CA PHE A 447 -11.20 -0.49 13.22
C PHE A 447 -10.22 -0.65 14.38
N VAL A 448 -9.97 -1.89 14.79
CA VAL A 448 -9.18 -2.23 15.98
C VAL A 448 -7.73 -2.53 15.64
N ASP A 449 -6.83 -2.29 16.60
CA ASP A 449 -5.38 -2.50 16.54
C ASP A 449 -5.00 -3.88 17.10
N ASN A 450 -4.73 -3.99 18.40
CA ASN A 450 -4.07 -5.17 18.98
C ASN A 450 -5.04 -6.19 19.60
N SER A 451 -4.55 -7.43 19.70
CA SER A 451 -5.15 -8.46 20.56
C SER A 451 -5.00 -8.14 22.06
N GLY A 452 -5.54 -9.00 22.91
CA GLY A 452 -5.31 -8.96 24.35
C GLY A 452 -6.15 -7.91 25.04
N ALA A 453 -5.52 -7.20 26.00
CA ALA A 453 -6.19 -6.17 26.79
C ALA A 453 -6.74 -5.02 25.92
N ASP A 454 -6.13 -4.76 24.76
CA ASP A 454 -6.55 -3.70 23.86
C ASP A 454 -7.96 -3.93 23.32
N PHE A 455 -8.14 -5.01 22.56
CA PHE A 455 -9.44 -5.43 22.10
C PHE A 455 -10.40 -5.77 23.25
N VAL A 456 -10.00 -6.66 24.15
CA VAL A 456 -10.93 -7.26 25.12
C VAL A 456 -11.32 -6.29 26.24
N LEU A 457 -10.39 -5.49 26.77
CA LEU A 457 -10.63 -4.61 27.92
C LEU A 457 -10.77 -3.13 27.52
N GLY A 458 -10.25 -2.72 26.37
CA GLY A 458 -10.43 -1.37 25.82
C GLY A 458 -11.62 -1.28 24.88
N VAL A 459 -11.56 -1.97 23.74
CA VAL A 459 -12.54 -1.83 22.66
C VAL A 459 -13.91 -2.40 23.04
N ILE A 460 -13.99 -3.61 23.61
CA ILE A 460 -15.28 -4.24 23.94
C ILE A 460 -16.09 -3.39 24.95
N PRO A 461 -15.51 -2.88 26.05
CA PRO A 461 -16.26 -1.98 26.94
C PRO A 461 -16.66 -0.65 26.30
N PHE A 462 -15.83 -0.10 25.41
CA PHE A 462 -16.18 1.09 24.64
C PHE A 462 -17.36 0.83 23.69
N ALA A 463 -17.34 -0.27 22.94
CA ALA A 463 -18.44 -0.71 22.08
C ALA A 463 -19.73 -0.94 22.90
N ARG A 464 -19.62 -1.56 24.07
CA ARG A 464 -20.74 -1.79 24.99
C ARG A 464 -21.41 -0.48 25.41
N GLU A 465 -20.64 0.57 25.69
CA GLU A 465 -21.20 1.89 26.04
C GLU A 465 -21.88 2.57 24.85
N LEU A 466 -21.38 2.40 23.62
CA LEU A 466 -22.07 2.89 22.41
C LEU A 466 -23.42 2.17 22.20
N ILE A 467 -23.46 0.86 22.45
CA ILE A 467 -24.69 0.05 22.35
C ILE A 467 -25.70 0.44 23.43
N ARG A 468 -25.22 0.72 24.65
CA ARG A 468 -26.06 1.24 25.74
C ARG A 468 -26.70 2.58 25.38
N ARG A 469 -26.06 3.38 24.54
CA ARG A 469 -26.56 4.67 24.01
C ARG A 469 -27.42 4.53 22.74
N GLY A 470 -27.75 3.30 22.36
CA GLY A 470 -28.69 3.00 21.28
C GLY A 470 -28.05 2.67 19.93
N SER A 471 -26.73 2.70 19.82
CA SER A 471 -26.04 2.43 18.54
C SER A 471 -25.89 0.92 18.29
N LYS A 472 -25.86 0.50 17.03
CA LYS A 472 -25.20 -0.77 16.67
C LYS A 472 -23.69 -0.55 16.57
N VAL A 473 -22.90 -1.62 16.66
CA VAL A 473 -21.44 -1.56 16.51
C VAL A 473 -20.95 -2.71 15.63
N ILE A 474 -20.10 -2.41 14.67
CA ILE A 474 -19.32 -3.35 13.88
C ILE A 474 -17.86 -3.23 14.31
N ILE A 475 -17.29 -4.30 14.84
CA ILE A 475 -15.86 -4.40 15.14
C ILE A 475 -15.16 -4.93 13.89
N VAL A 476 -14.12 -4.24 13.44
CA VAL A 476 -13.39 -4.54 12.22
C VAL A 476 -11.94 -4.87 12.54
N SER A 477 -11.56 -6.13 12.36
CA SER A 477 -10.19 -6.63 12.57
C SER A 477 -9.41 -6.78 11.25
N ASN A 478 -8.15 -7.19 11.33
CA ASN A 478 -7.42 -7.70 10.17
C ASN A 478 -7.96 -9.08 9.75
N LEU A 479 -7.73 -9.44 8.49
CA LEU A 479 -7.95 -10.81 8.00
C LEU A 479 -6.74 -11.69 8.31
N SER A 480 -5.54 -11.19 7.97
CA SER A 480 -4.28 -11.92 8.14
C SER A 480 -3.43 -11.34 9.28
N PRO A 481 -2.55 -12.13 9.91
CA PRO A 481 -1.67 -11.66 10.96
C PRO A 481 -0.78 -10.49 10.53
N ALA A 482 -0.54 -9.57 11.47
CA ALA A 482 0.45 -8.51 11.35
C ALA A 482 0.86 -8.08 12.76
N LEU A 483 2.10 -8.32 13.17
CA LEU A 483 2.50 -8.12 14.57
C LEU A 483 1.51 -8.81 15.55
N ASN A 484 1.16 -8.14 16.65
CA ASN A 484 0.18 -8.55 17.63
C ASN A 484 -1.25 -8.07 17.33
N ASP A 485 -1.51 -7.60 16.10
CA ASP A 485 -2.84 -7.17 15.69
C ASP A 485 -3.86 -8.30 15.81
N LEU A 486 -5.11 -7.93 16.12
CA LEU A 486 -6.22 -8.86 16.16
C LEU A 486 -6.59 -9.34 14.75
N THR A 487 -6.65 -10.67 14.56
CA THR A 487 -7.18 -11.26 13.32
C THR A 487 -8.65 -11.66 13.46
N TYR A 488 -9.34 -11.78 12.34
CA TYR A 488 -10.77 -12.13 12.30
C TYR A 488 -11.04 -13.50 12.92
N ASN A 489 -10.19 -14.48 12.61
CA ASN A 489 -10.33 -15.83 13.14
C ASN A 489 -10.14 -15.86 14.67
N GLU A 490 -9.16 -15.10 15.19
CA GLU A 490 -8.97 -14.93 16.63
C GLU A 490 -10.16 -14.23 17.29
N MET A 491 -10.64 -13.14 16.68
CA MET A 491 -11.79 -12.38 17.17
C MET A 491 -13.03 -13.27 17.27
N ILE A 492 -13.37 -14.00 16.20
CA ILE A 492 -14.52 -14.91 16.17
C ILE A 492 -14.37 -16.05 17.19
N ALA A 493 -13.17 -16.59 17.38
CA ALA A 493 -12.91 -17.59 18.41
C ALA A 493 -13.15 -17.07 19.84
N MET A 494 -13.00 -15.76 20.08
CA MET A 494 -13.27 -15.14 21.38
C MET A 494 -14.75 -14.78 21.60
N VAL A 495 -15.56 -14.66 20.55
CA VAL A 495 -16.98 -14.24 20.65
C VAL A 495 -17.78 -15.08 21.66
N PRO A 496 -17.71 -16.43 21.69
CA PRO A 496 -18.43 -17.22 22.69
C PRO A 496 -18.06 -16.86 24.14
N LEU A 497 -16.77 -16.59 24.39
CA LEU A 497 -16.28 -16.24 25.73
C LEU A 497 -16.73 -14.82 26.13
N ILE A 498 -16.79 -13.89 25.18
CA ILE A 498 -17.35 -12.54 25.39
C ILE A 498 -18.85 -12.62 25.71
N ARG A 499 -19.60 -13.50 25.02
CA ARG A 499 -21.04 -13.76 25.29
C ARG A 499 -21.28 -14.36 26.67
N GLU A 500 -20.34 -15.14 27.19
CA GLU A 500 -20.44 -15.71 28.54
C GLU A 500 -20.09 -14.70 29.63
N ALA A 501 -19.19 -13.75 29.34
CA ALA A 501 -18.68 -12.78 30.30
C ALA A 501 -19.70 -11.75 30.80
N ASP A 502 -20.69 -11.37 29.98
CA ASP A 502 -21.70 -10.36 30.33
C ASP A 502 -23.03 -10.60 29.60
N ASN A 503 -24.14 -10.56 30.33
CA ASN A 503 -25.47 -10.79 29.77
C ASN A 503 -25.87 -9.72 28.75
N PHE A 504 -25.45 -8.46 28.96
CA PHE A 504 -25.75 -7.38 28.01
C PHE A 504 -25.00 -7.57 26.69
N LEU A 505 -23.72 -7.97 26.73
CA LEU A 505 -22.96 -8.36 25.55
C LEU A 505 -23.56 -9.58 24.84
N ARG A 506 -24.03 -10.58 25.59
CA ARG A 506 -24.76 -11.73 25.02
C ARG A 506 -25.95 -11.27 24.20
N ASP A 507 -26.83 -10.46 24.80
CA ASP A 507 -28.02 -9.95 24.12
C ASP A 507 -27.64 -9.08 22.91
N ALA A 508 -26.58 -8.27 23.02
CA ALA A 508 -26.11 -7.45 21.92
C ALA A 508 -25.60 -8.27 20.74
N ILE A 509 -24.89 -9.38 20.99
CA ILE A 509 -24.37 -10.26 19.95
C ILE A 509 -25.51 -11.09 19.33
N ASP A 510 -26.38 -11.67 20.17
CA ASP A 510 -27.48 -12.53 19.71
C ASP A 510 -28.54 -11.76 18.89
N ASN A 511 -28.64 -10.43 19.08
CA ASN A 511 -29.54 -9.55 18.32
C ASN A 511 -28.81 -8.67 17.29
N GLU A 512 -27.58 -9.01 16.88
CA GLU A 512 -26.79 -8.29 15.87
C GLU A 512 -26.61 -6.79 16.14
N LYS A 513 -26.58 -6.39 17.42
CA LYS A 513 -26.17 -5.03 17.84
C LYS A 513 -24.66 -4.90 17.98
N LEU A 514 -23.97 -6.01 18.26
CA LEU A 514 -22.52 -6.11 18.21
C LEU A 514 -22.14 -7.13 17.14
N MET A 515 -21.59 -6.66 16.04
CA MET A 515 -21.21 -7.42 14.86
C MET A 515 -19.68 -7.44 14.71
N PHE A 516 -19.18 -8.46 14.00
CA PHE A 516 -17.76 -8.69 13.83
C PHE A 516 -17.47 -8.93 12.35
N GLU A 517 -16.56 -8.16 11.78
CA GLU A 517 -16.18 -8.19 10.37
C GLU A 517 -14.66 -8.03 10.23
N HIS A 518 -14.14 -8.22 9.01
CA HIS A 518 -12.72 -7.99 8.73
C HIS A 518 -12.51 -6.98 7.61
N SER A 519 -11.42 -6.24 7.69
CA SER A 519 -11.01 -5.27 6.67
C SER A 519 -10.52 -5.93 5.38
N GLY A 520 -10.10 -7.20 5.45
CA GLY A 520 -9.45 -7.90 4.34
C GLY A 520 -7.95 -7.62 4.22
N GLN A 521 -7.38 -6.88 5.18
CA GLN A 521 -5.95 -6.52 5.19
C GLN A 521 -5.17 -7.35 6.22
N GLY A 522 -3.86 -7.44 6.01
CA GLY A 522 -2.89 -8.05 6.93
C GLY A 522 -1.72 -7.08 7.15
N SER A 523 -2.02 -5.86 7.57
CA SER A 523 -1.05 -4.79 7.80
C SER A 523 -1.33 -4.14 9.15
N PRO A 524 -0.30 -3.70 9.90
CA PRO A 524 -0.50 -2.90 11.11
C PRO A 524 -0.96 -1.47 10.83
N CYS A 525 -1.10 -1.10 9.57
CA CYS A 525 -1.68 0.15 9.13
C CYS A 525 -2.95 -0.12 8.30
N LEU A 526 -3.77 0.90 8.10
CA LEU A 526 -5.08 0.75 7.44
C LEU A 526 -5.12 1.55 6.14
N ASP A 527 -5.28 0.87 5.00
CA ASP A 527 -5.49 1.51 3.71
C ASP A 527 -6.99 1.45 3.31
N LEU A 528 -7.72 2.54 3.51
CA LEU A 528 -9.15 2.58 3.21
C LEU A 528 -9.48 2.58 1.71
N ARG A 529 -8.46 2.54 0.83
CA ARG A 529 -8.67 2.27 -0.61
C ARG A 529 -8.99 0.80 -0.87
N LYS A 530 -8.61 -0.09 0.05
CA LYS A 530 -8.60 -1.54 -0.12
C LYS A 530 -9.31 -2.23 1.05
N VAL A 531 -10.63 -2.11 1.10
CA VAL A 531 -11.47 -2.69 2.17
C VAL A 531 -12.34 -3.81 1.61
N HIS A 532 -12.49 -4.88 2.38
CA HIS A 532 -13.29 -6.04 2.00
C HIS A 532 -14.73 -5.64 1.63
N SER A 533 -15.18 -6.12 0.47
CA SER A 533 -16.48 -5.75 -0.08
C SER A 533 -17.67 -6.16 0.80
N VAL A 534 -17.56 -7.26 1.55
CA VAL A 534 -18.60 -7.70 2.51
C VAL A 534 -18.73 -6.69 3.64
N LEU A 535 -17.62 -6.22 4.21
CA LEU A 535 -17.63 -5.14 5.19
C LEU A 535 -18.24 -3.87 4.59
N ASN A 536 -17.84 -3.48 3.37
CA ASN A 536 -18.42 -2.29 2.73
C ASN A 536 -19.94 -2.41 2.54
N ARG A 537 -20.44 -3.60 2.19
CA ARG A 537 -21.88 -3.86 2.08
C ARG A 537 -22.55 -3.73 3.45
N ARG A 538 -21.99 -4.36 4.48
CA ARG A 538 -22.51 -4.29 5.86
C ARG A 538 -22.57 -2.84 6.37
N VAL A 539 -21.53 -2.05 6.12
CA VAL A 539 -21.45 -0.63 6.48
C VAL A 539 -22.59 0.18 5.86
N LEU A 540 -22.96 -0.14 4.62
CA LEU A 540 -24.09 0.50 3.93
C LEU A 540 -25.45 0.00 4.43
N GLU A 541 -25.59 -1.31 4.64
CA GLU A 541 -26.83 -1.95 5.13
C GLU A 541 -27.20 -1.48 6.53
N GLU A 542 -26.22 -1.38 7.43
CA GLU A 542 -26.39 -0.93 8.81
C GLU A 542 -26.40 0.60 8.95
N GLN A 543 -26.26 1.33 7.84
CA GLN A 543 -26.27 2.80 7.80
C GLN A 543 -25.26 3.41 8.77
N VAL A 544 -24.01 2.93 8.73
CA VAL A 544 -22.94 3.41 9.60
C VAL A 544 -22.75 4.92 9.44
N ASP A 545 -22.82 5.61 10.57
CA ASP A 545 -22.75 7.07 10.68
C ASP A 545 -21.72 7.53 11.72
N PHE A 546 -20.92 6.60 12.24
CA PHE A 546 -19.75 6.87 13.07
C PHE A 546 -18.60 5.91 12.77
N VAL A 547 -17.40 6.43 12.50
CA VAL A 547 -16.21 5.61 12.24
C VAL A 547 -15.16 5.85 13.32
N VAL A 548 -14.71 4.79 13.99
CA VAL A 548 -13.63 4.84 14.97
C VAL A 548 -12.42 4.11 14.40
N ILE A 549 -11.26 4.77 14.43
CA ILE A 549 -9.98 4.17 14.05
C ILE A 549 -9.07 4.23 15.28
N GLU A 550 -8.71 3.06 15.76
CA GLU A 550 -7.91 2.86 16.95
C GLU A 550 -6.49 2.40 16.55
N GLY A 551 -5.47 2.83 17.30
CA GLY A 551 -4.09 2.40 17.09
C GLY A 551 -3.19 3.41 16.38
N MET A 552 -1.91 3.43 16.76
CA MET A 552 -0.92 4.35 16.18
C MET A 552 -0.69 4.07 14.68
N GLY A 553 -0.65 2.80 14.27
CA GLY A 553 -0.47 2.41 12.87
C GLY A 553 -1.65 2.85 11.99
N ARG A 554 -2.86 2.53 12.43
CA ARG A 554 -4.11 2.76 11.69
C ARG A 554 -4.60 4.21 11.70
N ALA A 555 -4.36 4.95 12.79
CA ALA A 555 -4.91 6.30 12.98
C ALA A 555 -3.88 7.45 12.90
N LEU A 556 -2.58 7.19 13.16
CA LEU A 556 -1.54 8.22 13.13
C LEU A 556 -0.55 8.05 11.97
N HIS A 557 -0.01 6.86 11.76
CA HIS A 557 0.85 6.60 10.59
C HIS A 557 0.03 6.56 9.30
N THR A 558 -1.20 6.08 9.42
CA THR A 558 -2.22 6.16 8.38
C THR A 558 -3.47 6.88 8.88
N ASN A 559 -4.26 7.47 7.98
CA ASN A 559 -5.60 8.03 8.24
C ASN A 559 -5.73 9.26 9.15
N LEU A 560 -4.65 9.83 9.69
CA LEU A 560 -4.74 11.03 10.54
C LEU A 560 -5.52 12.19 9.89
N HIS A 561 -5.35 12.33 8.57
CA HIS A 561 -5.99 13.35 7.74
C HIS A 561 -7.17 12.82 6.91
N ALA A 562 -7.59 11.58 7.14
CA ALA A 562 -8.73 10.99 6.43
C ALA A 562 -10.04 11.67 6.85
N HIS A 563 -10.79 12.12 5.85
CA HIS A 563 -12.12 12.70 6.06
C HIS A 563 -13.21 11.72 5.65
N PHE A 564 -14.28 11.70 6.45
CA PHE A 564 -15.44 10.85 6.24
C PHE A 564 -16.69 11.69 6.00
N VAL A 565 -17.65 11.11 5.27
CA VAL A 565 -18.99 11.72 5.09
C VAL A 565 -19.82 11.69 6.39
N CYS A 566 -19.38 10.90 7.37
CA CYS A 566 -19.96 10.76 8.69
C CYS A 566 -18.95 11.18 9.78
N ASP A 567 -19.40 11.23 11.04
CA ASP A 567 -18.51 11.59 12.13
C ASP A 567 -17.42 10.52 12.30
N SER A 568 -16.23 10.93 12.73
CA SER A 568 -15.13 9.99 12.96
C SER A 568 -14.34 10.31 14.21
N LEU A 569 -13.79 9.28 14.83
CA LEU A 569 -12.86 9.36 15.96
C LEU A 569 -11.58 8.62 15.60
N LYS A 570 -10.44 9.28 15.77
CA LYS A 570 -9.10 8.71 15.63
C LYS A 570 -8.44 8.74 17.01
N ALA A 571 -8.20 7.58 17.59
CA ALA A 571 -7.76 7.43 18.98
C ALA A 571 -6.46 6.62 19.05
N ALA A 572 -5.39 7.23 19.54
CA ALA A 572 -4.09 6.57 19.65
C ALA A 572 -3.19 7.21 20.72
N VAL A 573 -2.23 6.43 21.19
CA VAL A 573 -1.12 6.89 22.05
C VAL A 573 0.17 6.88 21.25
N ILE A 574 0.96 7.96 21.32
CA ILE A 574 2.22 8.07 20.59
C ILE A 574 3.30 7.23 21.27
N LYS A 575 3.77 6.17 20.59
CA LYS A 575 4.75 5.20 21.14
C LYS A 575 6.20 5.51 20.75
N THR A 576 6.45 6.53 19.93
CA THR A 576 7.80 6.84 19.42
C THR A 576 8.17 8.30 19.63
N GLN A 577 9.42 8.55 20.04
CA GLN A 577 9.91 9.92 20.25
C GLN A 577 9.87 10.74 18.96
N TRP A 578 10.19 10.10 17.83
CA TRP A 578 10.19 10.75 16.53
C TRP A 578 8.82 11.29 16.13
N LEU A 579 7.75 10.51 16.33
CA LEU A 579 6.40 10.98 16.02
C LEU A 579 5.97 12.07 17.02
N ALA A 580 6.33 11.91 18.29
CA ALA A 580 6.04 12.91 19.34
C ALA A 580 6.65 14.27 18.99
N ASP A 581 7.94 14.32 18.65
CA ASP A 581 8.66 15.54 18.29
C ASP A 581 7.99 16.24 17.09
N ARG A 582 7.60 15.48 16.06
CA ARG A 582 6.96 16.03 14.85
C ARG A 582 5.53 16.49 15.07
N MET A 583 4.82 15.91 16.03
CA MET A 583 3.48 16.35 16.41
C MET A 583 3.51 17.43 17.49
N GLY A 584 4.69 17.82 18.00
CA GLY A 584 4.85 18.83 19.04
C GLY A 584 4.45 18.34 20.44
N GLY A 585 4.57 17.05 20.71
CA GLY A 585 4.27 16.43 22.00
C GLY A 585 5.42 15.58 22.54
N GLU A 586 5.13 14.79 23.57
CA GLU A 586 6.05 13.85 24.21
C GLU A 586 5.65 12.40 23.94
N ILE A 587 6.57 11.45 24.15
CA ILE A 587 6.22 10.02 24.18
C ILE A 587 5.03 9.81 25.14
N PHE A 588 4.10 8.94 24.75
CA PHE A 588 2.82 8.67 25.42
C PHE A 588 1.80 9.82 25.38
N SER A 589 2.06 10.88 24.61
CA SER A 589 1.02 11.86 24.30
C SER A 589 -0.16 11.20 23.59
N VAL A 590 -1.36 11.65 23.95
CA VAL A 590 -2.62 11.12 23.43
C VAL A 590 -3.11 11.95 22.25
N VAL A 591 -3.55 11.26 21.21
CA VAL A 591 -4.33 11.83 20.11
C VAL A 591 -5.74 11.26 20.21
N PHE A 592 -6.69 12.10 20.58
CA PHE A 592 -8.12 11.81 20.58
C PHE A 592 -8.82 12.83 19.67
N LYS A 593 -8.80 12.54 18.37
CA LYS A 593 -9.24 13.46 17.33
C LYS A 593 -10.63 13.08 16.85
N PHE A 594 -11.62 13.87 17.24
CA PHE A 594 -13.00 13.74 16.79
C PHE A 594 -13.27 14.76 15.69
N GLU A 595 -13.88 14.33 14.59
CA GLU A 595 -14.19 15.16 13.44
C GLU A 595 -15.62 14.92 13.01
N ARG A 596 -16.36 16.00 12.74
CA ARG A 596 -17.70 15.93 12.16
C ARG A 596 -17.62 15.49 10.69
N GLY A 597 -18.64 14.75 10.25
CA GLY A 597 -18.77 14.37 8.84
C GLY A 597 -18.78 15.58 7.92
N LYS A 598 -18.06 15.48 6.80
CA LYS A 598 -18.12 16.51 5.75
C LYS A 598 -19.38 16.28 4.93
N GLU A 599 -20.32 17.23 4.99
CA GLU A 599 -21.39 17.29 3.99
C GLU A 599 -20.74 17.41 2.61
N ASN A 600 -21.05 16.47 1.72
CA ASN A 600 -20.58 16.55 0.33
C ASN A 600 -21.07 17.88 -0.25
N GLY A 601 -20.15 18.79 -0.54
CA GLY A 601 -20.39 19.94 -1.41
C GLY A 601 -20.63 19.47 -2.85
N SER A 602 -21.76 18.81 -3.10
CA SER A 602 -22.49 18.65 -4.37
C SER A 602 -23.51 17.49 -4.27
N PRO A 603 -24.81 17.69 -4.59
CA PRO A 603 -25.85 16.67 -4.41
C PRO A 603 -25.87 15.52 -5.45
N ASN A 604 -24.77 15.22 -6.15
CA ASN A 604 -24.83 14.47 -7.41
C ASN A 604 -24.12 13.10 -7.48
N THR A 605 -23.65 12.52 -6.38
CA THR A 605 -22.96 11.20 -6.44
C THR A 605 -23.52 10.11 -5.51
N LEU A 606 -24.63 10.36 -4.81
CA LEU A 606 -25.33 9.34 -4.02
C LEU A 606 -26.68 8.89 -4.61
N LYS A 607 -26.93 9.14 -5.90
CA LYS A 607 -28.08 8.53 -6.60
C LYS A 607 -27.64 7.38 -7.49
N SER A 608 -28.21 6.21 -7.17
CA SER A 608 -28.21 4.93 -7.88
C SER A 608 -26.86 4.21 -8.02
N VAL A 609 -26.46 3.50 -6.97
CA VAL A 609 -26.06 2.10 -7.19
C VAL A 609 -27.35 1.38 -7.54
N ASN A 610 -27.51 1.08 -8.83
CA ASN A 610 -28.71 0.49 -9.37
C ASN A 610 -28.78 -0.98 -8.90
N LEU A 611 -29.54 -1.24 -7.83
CA LEU A 611 -29.87 -2.59 -7.34
C LEU A 611 -30.80 -3.39 -8.29
N ASN A 612 -31.04 -2.89 -9.51
CA ASN A 612 -31.82 -3.55 -10.55
C ASN A 612 -31.01 -3.60 -11.86
N ALA A 613 -30.18 -4.63 -12.02
CA ALA A 613 -29.76 -5.06 -13.35
C ALA A 613 -30.99 -5.67 -14.08
N PRO A 614 -31.37 -5.18 -15.28
CA PRO A 614 -32.44 -5.78 -16.05
C PRO A 614 -31.99 -7.07 -16.74
N LYS A 615 -32.93 -8.01 -16.85
CA LYS A 615 -32.81 -9.23 -17.66
C LYS A 615 -32.37 -8.90 -19.10
N MET A 616 -31.40 -9.69 -19.59
CA MET A 616 -31.14 -10.10 -20.98
C MET A 616 -31.92 -9.37 -22.09
N PHE A 617 -31.20 -8.81 -23.06
CA PHE A 617 -31.18 -9.28 -24.46
C PHE A 617 -29.89 -8.85 -25.15
#